data_AF-A0A445B739-F1
#
_entry.id   AF-A0A445B739-F1
#
_cell.length_a   1.000
_cell.length_b   1.000
_cell.length_c   1.000
_cell.angle_alpha   90.00
_cell.angle_beta   90.00
_cell.angle_gamma   90.00
#
_symmetry.space_group_name_H-M   'P 1'
#
loop_
_entity.id
_entity.type
_entity.pdbx_description
1 polymer ?
#
loop_
_entity_poly.entity_id
_entity_poly.type
_entity_poly.pdbx_seq_one_letter_code
_entity_poly.pdbx_strand_id
1 'polypeptide(L)' 'MYFILETWDLDIKDINSLKQIHEIKNFLLRARRKDARSMKIKRSRDVVKFKVSCSKYLYTLCVFDPETADKLKQSLLLG' A
#
# COMPACT_ATOMS: atom_id res chain seq x y z
N MET A 1 5.83 0.19 -26.60
CA MET A 1 6.79 0.11 -25.49
C MET A 1 6.22 0.86 -24.28
N TYR A 2 5.12 0.32 -23.76
CA TYR A 2 4.30 0.92 -22.71
C TYR A 2 4.88 0.52 -21.35
N PHE A 3 5.86 1.26 -20.85
CA PHE A 3 6.44 0.99 -19.52
C PHE A 3 6.59 2.22 -18.62
N ILE A 4 6.14 3.41 -19.06
CA ILE A 4 6.37 4.67 -18.33
C ILE A 4 5.06 5.43 -18.08
N LEU A 5 3.99 4.78 -17.62
CA LEU A 5 2.78 5.50 -17.15
C LEU A 5 2.12 4.86 -15.91
N GLU A 6 2.92 4.26 -15.02
CA GLU A 6 2.43 3.81 -13.71
C GLU A 6 3.13 4.47 -12.51
N THR A 7 3.88 5.56 -12.76
CA THR A 7 4.60 6.35 -11.75
C THR A 7 3.80 7.55 -11.20
N TRP A 8 2.59 7.81 -11.71
CA TRP A 8 1.73 8.91 -11.24
C TRP A 8 0.99 8.56 -9.95
N ASP A 9 1.72 8.31 -8.86
CA ASP A 9 1.31 8.56 -7.46
C ASP A 9 2.48 8.25 -6.49
N LEU A 10 3.70 8.61 -6.86
CA LEU A 10 4.84 8.62 -5.95
C LEU A 10 5.56 9.94 -6.21
N ASP A 11 5.33 10.91 -5.34
CA ASP A 11 6.15 12.11 -5.28
C ASP A 11 7.61 11.64 -5.11
N ILE A 12 8.54 12.16 -5.91
CA ILE A 12 9.97 11.74 -5.90
C ILE A 12 10.59 11.81 -4.49
N LYS A 13 9.98 12.61 -3.60
CA LYS A 13 10.33 12.73 -2.18
C LYS A 13 10.13 11.45 -1.35
N ASP A 14 9.25 10.53 -1.77
CA ASP A 14 8.95 9.29 -1.03
C ASP A 14 9.99 8.18 -1.23
N ILE A 15 10.85 8.26 -2.26
CA ILE A 15 11.75 7.16 -2.62
C ILE A 15 12.75 6.81 -1.50
N ASN A 16 13.24 7.82 -0.79
CA ASN A 16 14.18 7.64 0.32
C ASN A 16 13.52 7.14 1.63
N SER A 17 12.18 7.14 1.70
CA SER A 17 11.40 6.80 2.91
C SER A 17 10.37 5.68 2.66
N LEU A 18 10.51 4.95 1.55
CA LEU A 18 9.69 3.78 1.21
C LEU A 18 10.10 2.58 2.06
N LYS A 19 9.15 2.00 2.80
CA LYS A 19 9.36 0.77 3.57
C LYS A 19 8.44 -0.33 3.07
N GLN A 20 9.01 -1.44 2.64
CA GLN A 20 8.23 -2.62 2.27
C GLN A 20 7.88 -3.45 3.50
N ILE A 21 6.64 -3.95 3.53
CA ILE A 21 6.14 -4.86 4.56
C ILE A 21 5.82 -6.19 3.87
N HIS A 22 6.31 -7.29 4.45
CA HIS A 22 6.04 -8.64 3.94
C HIS A 22 4.86 -9.30 4.67
N GLU A 23 4.58 -8.91 5.91
CA GLU A 23 3.51 -9.50 6.72
C GLU A 23 2.25 -8.62 6.80
N ILE A 24 1.10 -9.25 6.53
CA ILE A 24 -0.22 -8.59 6.61
C ILE A 24 -0.51 -8.09 8.03
N LYS A 25 -0.13 -8.84 9.08
CA LYS A 25 -0.33 -8.44 10.49
C LYS A 25 0.33 -7.09 10.80
N ASN A 26 1.58 -6.95 10.38
CA ASN A 26 2.35 -5.72 10.56
C ASN A 26 1.76 -4.55 9.75
N PHE A 27 1.21 -4.83 8.57
CA PHE A 27 0.52 -3.83 7.76
C PHE A 27 -0.75 -3.33 8.46
N LEU A 28 -1.61 -4.21 8.97
CA LEU A 28 -2.84 -3.86 9.69
C LEU A 28 -2.57 -2.98 10.92
N LEU A 29 -1.54 -3.31 11.70
CA LEU A 29 -1.10 -2.50 12.85
C LEU A 29 -0.70 -1.07 12.46
N ARG A 30 -0.08 -0.89 11.29
CA ARG A 30 0.36 0.43 10.80
C ARG A 30 -0.78 1.20 10.14
N ALA A 31 -1.67 0.50 9.45
CA ALA A 31 -2.86 1.09 8.83
C ALA A 31 -3.82 1.72 9.85
N ARG A 32 -3.96 1.11 11.03
CA ARG A 32 -4.87 1.59 12.10
C ARG A 32 -4.22 2.61 13.04
N ARG A 33 -2.97 2.98 12.81
CA ARG A 33 -2.22 3.85 13.72
C ARG A 33 -2.62 5.32 13.47
N LYS A 34 -2.66 6.13 14.53
CA LYS A 34 -3.10 7.55 14.48
C LYS A 34 -2.28 8.43 13.51
N ASP A 35 -1.07 8.01 13.15
CA ASP A 35 -0.18 8.70 12.22
C ASP A 35 -0.44 8.35 10.74
N ALA A 36 -1.26 7.33 10.46
CA ALA A 36 -1.69 7.00 9.10
C ALA A 36 -2.67 8.07 8.61
N ARG A 37 -2.26 8.80 7.57
CA ARG A 37 -3.04 9.93 7.02
C ARG A 37 -3.86 9.54 5.81
N SER A 38 -3.34 8.64 4.99
CA SER A 38 -3.99 8.22 3.75
C SER A 38 -3.55 6.83 3.36
N MET A 39 -4.44 6.11 2.69
CA MET A 39 -4.16 4.80 2.14
C MET A 39 -4.56 4.78 0.67
N LYS A 40 -3.70 4.22 -0.16
CA LYS A 40 -3.90 4.07 -1.60
C LYS A 40 -3.74 2.60 -1.96
N ILE A 41 -4.73 2.07 -2.65
CA ILE A 41 -4.73 0.68 -3.13
C ILE A 41 -4.52 0.73 -4.62
N LYS A 42 -3.41 0.13 -5.08
CA LYS A 42 -3.06 0.06 -6.49
C LYS A 42 -3.15 -1.40 -6.95
N ARG A 43 -4.10 -1.69 -7.83
CA ARG A 43 -4.21 -3.00 -8.50
C ARG A 43 -3.40 -2.95 -9.79
N SER A 44 -2.44 -3.86 -9.92
CA SER A 44 -1.74 -4.19 -11.17
C SER A 44 -2.20 -5.59 -11.63
N ARG A 45 -1.74 -6.06 -12.81
CA ARG A 45 -2.24 -7.30 -13.44
C ARG A 45 -2.26 -8.50 -12.49
N ASP A 46 -1.14 -8.75 -11.81
CA ASP A 46 -0.97 -9.94 -10.97
C ASP A 46 -0.66 -9.60 -9.50
N VAL A 47 -0.68 -8.31 -9.15
CA VAL A 47 -0.31 -7.85 -7.82
C VAL A 47 -1.15 -6.67 -7.39
N VAL A 48 -1.64 -6.73 -6.16
CA VAL A 48 -2.29 -5.62 -5.49
C VAL A 48 -1.32 -5.03 -4.48
N LYS A 49 -1.01 -3.73 -4.63
CA LYS A 49 -0.13 -2.98 -3.74
C LYS A 49 -0.97 -2.08 -2.85
N PHE A 50 -0.90 -2.32 -1.55
CA PHE A 50 -1.48 -1.47 -0.52
C PHE A 50 -0.41 -0.51 -0.03
N LYS A 51 -0.63 0.78 -0.25
CA LYS A 51 0.26 1.84 0.18
C LYS A 51 -0.40 2.62 1.31
N VAL A 52 0.27 2.79 2.44
CA VAL A 52 -0.21 3.64 3.54
C VAL A 52 0.83 4.73 3.82
N SER A 53 0.39 5.99 3.71
CA SER A 53 1.21 7.15 4.01
C SER A 53 1.09 7.48 5.50
N CYS A 54 2.15 7.22 6.24
CA CYS A 54 2.31 7.70 7.61
C CYS A 54 3.02 9.06 7.59
N SER A 55 3.10 9.73 8.74
CA SER A 55 3.73 11.06 8.84
C SER A 55 5.17 11.16 8.31
N LYS A 56 5.95 10.07 8.32
CA LYS A 56 7.37 10.07 7.91
C LYS A 56 7.72 9.06 6.81
N TYR A 57 6.95 7.98 6.67
CA TYR A 57 7.28 6.86 5.79
C TYR A 57 6.04 6.41 5.02
N LEU A 58 6.28 5.96 3.80
CA LEU A 58 5.28 5.29 2.98
C LEU A 58 5.49 3.78 3.07
N TYR A 59 4.52 3.07 3.64
CA TYR A 59 4.59 1.63 3.73
C TYR A 59 3.86 0.98 2.57
N THR A 60 4.49 0.00 1.94
CA THR A 60 3.90 -0.76 0.84
C THR A 60 3.84 -2.24 1.19
N LEU A 61 2.66 -2.84 1.06
CA LEU A 61 2.42 -4.28 1.11
C LEU A 61 2.02 -4.76 -0.29
N CYS A 62 2.74 -5.74 -0.81
CA CYS A 62 2.44 -6.40 -2.08
C CYS A 62 1.71 -7.72 -1.79
N VAL A 63 0.52 -7.89 -2.36
CA VAL A 63 -0.28 -9.11 -2.26
C VAL A 63 -0.48 -9.65 -3.67
N PHE A 64 -0.08 -10.88 -3.91
CA PHE A 64 -0.24 -11.55 -5.21
C PHE A 64 -1.58 -12.27 -5.35
N ASP A 65 -2.16 -12.68 -4.21
CA ASP A 65 -3.44 -13.37 -4.18
C ASP A 65 -4.61 -12.35 -4.19
N PRO A 66 -5.48 -12.37 -5.22
CA PRO A 66 -6.57 -11.41 -5.35
C PRO A 66 -7.68 -11.60 -4.31
N GLU A 67 -7.96 -12.83 -3.89
CA GLU A 67 -9.00 -13.11 -2.90
C GLU A 67 -8.58 -12.58 -1.52
N THR A 68 -7.31 -12.79 -1.16
CA THR A 68 -6.72 -12.25 0.06
C THR A 68 -6.68 -10.72 0.03
N ALA A 69 -6.39 -10.13 -1.14
CA ALA A 69 -6.40 -8.69 -1.32
C ALA A 69 -7.81 -8.09 -1.15
N ASP A 70 -8.87 -8.74 -1.67
CA ASP A 70 -10.24 -8.26 -1.49
C ASP A 70 -10.71 -8.35 -0.02
N LYS A 71 -10.39 -9.44 0.69
CA LYS A 71 -10.64 -9.55 2.15
C LYS A 71 -9.91 -8.46 2.94
N LEU A 72 -8.65 -8.19 2.58
CA LEU A 72 -7.85 -7.14 3.21
C LEU A 72 -8.44 -5.75 2.94
N LYS A 73 -8.86 -5.49 1.69
CA LYS A 73 -9.51 -4.24 1.30
C LYS A 73 -10.80 -4.01 2.10
N GLN A 74 -11.63 -5.04 2.24
CA GLN A 74 -12.85 -4.96 3.06
C GLN A 74 -12.52 -4.61 4.53
N SER A 75 -11.53 -5.29 5.11
CA SER A 75 -11.12 -5.08 6.52
C SER A 75 -10.62 -3.66 6.82
N LEU A 76 -10.16 -2.94 5.79
CA LEU A 76 -9.62 -1.58 5.87
C LEU A 76 -10.65 -0.49 5.55
N LEU A 77 -11.70 -0.82 4.79
CA LEU A 77 -12.78 0.11 4.43
C LEU A 77 -13.96 0.06 5.41
N LEU A 78 -14.11 -1.05 6.14
CA LEU A 78 -15.16 -1.26 7.14
C LEU A 78 -14.77 -0.76 8.55
N GLY A 79 -13.56 -0.23 8.73
CA GLY A 79 -13.01 0.13 10.05
C GLY A 79 -12.53 1.56 10.14
#